data_AF-A0A3B8RCD5-F1
#
_entry.id   AF-A0A3B8RCD5-F1
#
_cell.length_a   1.000
_cell.length_b   1.000
_cell.length_c   1.000
_cell.angle_alpha   90.00
_cell.angle_beta   90.00
_cell.angle_gamma   90.00
#
_symmetry.space_group_name_H-M   'P 1'
#
loop_
_entity.id
_entity.type
_entity.pdbx_description
1 polymer ?
#
loop_
_entity_poly.entity_id
_entity_poly.type
_entity_poly.pdbx_seq_one_letter_code
_entity_poly.pdbx_strand_id
1 'polypeptide(L)'
;MNVPSAAWIDETGQIVRIDEGTYSMLHSFGEGEQAISFGTDVYEPALKDWVAKGADSEHVQSAETVAGNIRQHSSDQQKADAAFRLGNLFRMYGQEAKADQYWEMARELNPDSVNFIRQNLTLTEEGSAGETFREMMGE
;
A
#
# COMPACT_ATOMS: atom_id res chain seq x y z
N MET A 1 -4.48 0.36 2.06
CA MET A 1 -3.39 0.15 3.05
C MET A 1 -3.07 1.50 3.67
N ASN A 2 -3.11 1.65 5.01
CA ASN A 2 -2.84 2.93 5.70
C ASN A 2 -1.40 2.96 6.24
N VAL A 3 -0.42 2.72 5.36
CA VAL A 3 0.99 2.90 5.71
C VAL A 3 1.39 4.31 5.29
N PRO A 4 1.97 5.13 6.19
CA PRO A 4 2.44 6.44 5.82
C PRO A 4 3.62 6.30 4.84
N SER A 5 3.52 6.99 3.71
CA SER A 5 4.45 6.90 2.59
C SER A 5 4.86 8.29 2.10
N ALA A 6 6.06 8.42 1.55
CA ALA A 6 6.57 9.67 0.99
C ALA A 6 7.06 9.53 -0.45
N ALA A 7 7.09 10.67 -1.12
CA ALA A 7 7.91 10.92 -2.29
C ALA A 7 8.79 12.14 -2.00
N TRP A 8 10.07 12.05 -2.33
CA TRP A 8 11.01 13.16 -2.19
C TRP A 8 11.05 13.92 -3.49
N ILE A 9 10.84 15.24 -3.40
CA ILE A 9 10.80 16.14 -4.55
C ILE A 9 11.93 17.15 -4.37
N ASP A 10 12.84 17.22 -5.34
CA ASP A 10 13.92 18.20 -5.32
C ASP A 10 13.42 19.63 -5.58
N GLU A 11 14.31 20.61 -5.47
CA GLU A 11 13.98 22.03 -5.66
C GLU A 11 13.53 22.38 -7.09
N THR A 12 13.75 21.48 -8.06
CA THR A 12 13.32 21.63 -9.45
C THR A 12 11.97 20.97 -9.72
N GLY A 13 11.39 20.28 -8.73
CA GLY A 13 10.12 19.59 -8.84
C GLY A 13 10.24 18.14 -9.33
N GLN A 14 11.44 17.54 -9.34
CA GLN A 14 11.62 16.14 -9.75
C GLN A 14 11.51 15.19 -8.57
N ILE A 15 10.83 14.05 -8.79
CA ILE A 15 10.81 12.96 -7.81
C ILE A 15 12.16 12.27 -7.85
N VAL A 16 12.86 12.28 -6.71
CA VAL A 16 14.20 11.68 -6.55
C VAL A 16 14.19 10.44 -5.66
N ARG A 17 13.05 10.11 -5.07
CA ARG A 17 12.82 8.92 -4.25
C ARG A 17 11.32 8.70 -4.06
N ILE A 18 10.82 7.48 -4.18
CA ILE A 18 9.38 7.16 -4.07
C ILE A 18 9.17 5.76 -3.49
N ASP A 19 7.94 5.48 -3.06
CA ASP A 19 7.46 4.17 -2.61
C ASP A 19 8.18 3.68 -1.33
N GLU A 20 8.41 4.60 -0.40
CA GLU A 20 9.01 4.28 0.89
C GLU A 20 8.06 4.55 2.07
N GLY A 21 8.15 3.69 3.08
CA GLY A 21 7.48 3.90 4.36
C GLY A 21 8.18 4.99 5.17
N THR A 22 7.41 5.87 5.81
CA THR A 22 7.94 7.06 6.50
C THR A 22 7.96 6.92 8.02
N TYR A 23 7.94 5.68 8.53
CA TYR A 23 8.15 5.48 9.95
C TYR A 23 9.55 5.94 10.32
N SER A 24 9.68 6.66 11.44
CA SER A 24 10.97 7.12 11.92
C SER A 24 11.76 6.00 12.62
N MET A 25 11.09 4.91 12.99
CA MET A 25 11.70 3.75 13.61
C MET A 25 10.87 2.49 13.40
N LEU A 26 11.46 1.34 13.71
CA LEU A 26 10.73 0.09 13.93
C LEU A 26 9.90 0.15 15.21
N HIS A 27 8.66 -0.30 15.11
CA HIS A 27 7.73 -0.48 16.21
C HIS A 27 7.44 -1.96 16.40
N SER A 28 7.39 -2.39 17.65
CA SER A 28 6.93 -3.72 18.04
C SER A 28 5.69 -3.59 18.91
N PHE A 29 4.66 -4.39 18.60
CA PHE A 29 3.44 -4.46 19.37
C PHE A 29 3.11 -5.92 19.72
N GLY A 30 2.67 -6.16 20.96
CA GLY A 30 2.41 -7.51 21.49
C GLY A 30 3.58 -8.12 22.27
N GLU A 31 3.42 -9.35 22.74
CA GLU A 31 4.41 -10.12 23.50
C GLU A 31 4.55 -11.55 22.94
N GLY A 32 5.75 -12.12 23.04
CA GLY A 32 6.03 -13.51 22.64
C GLY A 32 5.93 -13.74 21.13
N GLU A 33 5.50 -14.94 20.74
CA GLU A 33 5.38 -15.36 19.33
C GLU A 33 4.29 -14.60 18.55
N GLN A 34 3.46 -13.81 19.22
CA GLN A 34 2.42 -12.97 18.60
C GLN A 34 2.87 -11.51 18.43
N ALA A 35 4.13 -11.20 18.71
CA ALA A 35 4.65 -9.85 18.52
C ALA A 35 4.73 -9.50 17.03
N ILE A 36 4.10 -8.40 16.63
CA ILE A 36 4.14 -7.88 15.26
C ILE A 36 5.15 -6.73 15.22
N SER A 37 6.08 -6.79 14.26
CA SER A 37 7.02 -5.71 13.99
C SER A 37 6.63 -4.99 12.70
N PHE A 38 6.61 -3.67 12.73
CA PHE A 38 6.30 -2.83 11.58
C PHE A 38 7.08 -1.52 11.62
N GLY A 39 7.24 -0.88 10.46
CA GLY A 39 7.98 0.37 10.32
C GLY A 39 9.32 0.18 9.63
N THR A 40 10.22 1.15 9.80
CA THR A 40 11.56 1.15 9.21
C THR A 40 12.49 2.06 9.99
N ASP A 41 13.77 1.68 10.11
CA ASP A 41 14.83 2.53 10.65
C ASP A 41 15.63 3.23 9.52
N VAL A 42 15.23 3.05 8.26
CA VAL A 42 15.95 3.57 7.08
C VAL A 42 15.57 5.03 6.80
N TYR A 43 14.30 5.40 7.04
CA TYR A 43 13.76 6.67 6.57
C TYR A 43 14.37 7.88 7.28
N GLU A 44 14.44 7.86 8.62
CA GLU A 44 14.96 9.00 9.39
C GLU A 44 16.43 9.34 9.04
N PRO A 45 17.38 8.39 9.02
CA PRO A 45 18.76 8.68 8.64
C PRO A 45 18.87 9.19 7.21
N ALA A 46 18.13 8.58 6.27
CA ALA A 46 18.16 8.98 4.87
C ALA A 46 17.64 10.41 4.69
N LEU A 47 16.54 10.75 5.34
CA LEU A 47 15.95 12.09 5.27
C LEU A 47 16.91 13.14 5.83
N LYS A 48 17.58 12.86 6.97
CA LYS A 48 18.58 13.77 7.55
C LYS A 48 19.77 13.99 6.62
N ASP A 49 20.24 12.93 5.96
CA ASP A 49 21.32 13.02 4.97
C ASP A 49 20.90 13.89 3.77
N TRP A 50 19.68 13.69 3.27
CA TRP A 50 19.15 14.47 2.15
C TRP A 50 18.95 15.95 2.50
N VAL A 51 18.45 16.26 3.70
CA VAL A 51 18.36 17.65 4.18
C VAL A 51 19.74 18.31 4.26
N ALA A 52 20.79 17.56 4.61
CA ALA A 52 22.14 18.09 4.74
C ALA A 52 22.88 18.24 3.39
N LYS A 53 22.65 17.33 2.43
CA LYS A 53 23.42 17.22 1.19
C LYS A 53 22.63 17.58 -0.08
N GLY A 54 21.31 17.69 -0.01
CA GLY A 54 20.45 17.91 -1.16
C GLY A 54 20.70 16.86 -2.25
N ALA A 55 20.94 17.31 -3.49
CA ALA A 55 21.20 16.44 -4.63
C ALA A 55 22.44 15.54 -4.49
N ASP A 56 23.39 15.88 -3.59
CA ASP A 56 24.60 15.10 -3.34
C ASP A 56 24.39 13.98 -2.30
N SER A 57 23.17 13.81 -1.79
CA SER A 57 22.83 12.70 -0.89
C SER A 57 22.94 11.37 -1.60
N GLU A 58 23.51 10.38 -0.91
CA GLU A 58 23.61 9.00 -1.43
C GLU A 58 22.24 8.31 -1.55
N HIS A 59 21.21 8.89 -0.94
CA HIS A 59 19.85 8.36 -0.94
C HIS A 59 18.99 8.88 -2.10
N VAL A 60 19.47 9.89 -2.85
CA VAL A 60 18.88 10.34 -4.12
C VAL A 60 19.02 9.21 -5.13
N GLN A 61 17.89 8.76 -5.68
CA GLN A 61 17.85 7.69 -6.66
C GLN A 61 17.93 8.27 -8.07
N SER A 62 18.46 7.47 -9.01
CA SER A 62 18.44 7.83 -10.43
C SER A 62 17.01 7.86 -10.95
N ALA A 63 16.77 8.61 -12.03
CA ALA A 63 15.47 8.64 -12.70
C ALA A 63 14.98 7.24 -13.13
N GLU A 64 15.90 6.35 -13.53
CA GLU A 64 15.59 4.96 -13.88
C GLU A 64 15.09 4.18 -12.66
N THR A 65 15.78 4.29 -11.52
CA THR A 65 15.36 3.63 -10.27
C THR A 65 14.02 4.18 -9.79
N VAL A 66 13.82 5.50 -9.80
CA VAL A 66 12.55 6.11 -9.43
C VAL A 66 11.42 5.61 -10.34
N ALA A 67 11.63 5.63 -11.65
CA ALA A 67 10.63 5.14 -12.61
C ALA A 67 10.32 3.65 -12.42
N GLY A 68 11.34 2.84 -12.11
CA GLY A 68 11.17 1.41 -11.79
C GLY A 68 10.35 1.15 -10.53
N ASN A 69 10.38 2.06 -9.56
CA ASN A 69 9.58 1.98 -8.33
C ASN A 69 8.12 2.47 -8.53
N ILE A 70 7.81 3.12 -9.66
CA ILE A 70 6.43 3.51 -9.96
C ILE A 70 5.66 2.27 -10.41
N ARG A 71 4.76 1.80 -9.53
CA ARG A 71 3.89 0.67 -9.81
C ARG A 71 3.10 0.88 -11.11
N GLN A 72 3.31 0.00 -12.08
CA GLN A 72 2.52 -0.06 -13.31
C GLN A 72 1.40 -1.08 -13.13
N HIS A 73 0.14 -0.67 -13.33
CA HIS A 73 -1.00 -1.58 -13.31
C HIS A 73 -1.23 -2.16 -14.70
N SER A 74 -1.40 -3.48 -14.79
CA SER A 74 -1.89 -4.13 -16.01
C SER A 74 -3.29 -3.63 -16.38
N SER A 75 -3.72 -3.87 -17.62
CA SER A 75 -5.08 -3.54 -18.06
C SER A 75 -6.15 -4.17 -17.15
N ASP A 76 -5.93 -5.42 -16.71
CA ASP A 76 -6.87 -6.10 -15.84
C ASP A 76 -6.84 -5.56 -14.41
N GLN A 77 -5.67 -5.19 -13.88
CA GLN A 77 -5.58 -4.50 -12.59
C GLN A 77 -6.29 -3.14 -12.61
N GLN A 78 -6.18 -2.37 -13.70
CA GLN A 78 -6.90 -1.11 -13.86
C GLN A 78 -8.42 -1.31 -13.93
N LYS A 79 -8.88 -2.35 -14.64
CA LYS A 79 -10.31 -2.73 -14.66
C LYS A 79 -10.78 -3.18 -13.28
N ALA A 80 -9.95 -3.92 -12.55
CA ALA A 80 -10.25 -4.37 -11.20
C ALA A 80 -10.44 -3.18 -10.24
N ASP A 81 -9.55 -2.17 -10.31
CA ASP A 81 -9.68 -0.93 -9.54
C ASP A 81 -10.98 -0.18 -9.87
N ALA A 82 -11.34 -0.11 -11.16
CA ALA A 82 -12.58 0.51 -11.61
C ALA A 82 -13.82 -0.25 -11.12
N ALA A 83 -13.81 -1.58 -11.23
CA ALA A 83 -14.87 -2.45 -10.74
C ALA A 83 -15.05 -2.30 -9.23
N PHE A 84 -13.96 -2.30 -8.45
CA PHE A 84 -14.01 -2.10 -7.01
C PHE A 84 -14.64 -0.75 -6.62
N ARG A 85 -14.28 0.34 -7.32
CA ARG A 85 -14.88 1.67 -7.12
C ARG A 85 -16.38 1.67 -7.44
N LEU A 86 -16.81 0.99 -8.50
CA LEU A 86 -18.23 0.81 -8.82
C LEU A 86 -18.96 0.01 -7.73
N GLY A 87 -18.35 -1.05 -7.20
CA GLY A 87 -18.90 -1.81 -6.08
C GLY A 87 -19.16 -0.93 -4.85
N ASN A 88 -18.17 -0.11 -4.47
CA ASN A 88 -18.30 0.85 -3.37
C ASN A 88 -19.40 1.90 -3.63
N LEU A 89 -19.51 2.37 -4.87
CA LEU A 89 -20.56 3.31 -5.29
C LEU A 89 -21.95 2.67 -5.13
N PHE A 90 -22.17 1.47 -5.66
CA PHE A 90 -23.46 0.79 -5.54
C PHE A 90 -23.82 0.48 -4.08
N ARG A 91 -22.83 0.10 -3.26
CA ARG A 91 -23.02 -0.10 -1.83
C ARG A 91 -23.52 1.18 -1.14
N MET A 92 -22.90 2.32 -1.43
CA MET A 92 -23.29 3.62 -0.88
C MET A 92 -24.74 4.00 -1.20
N TYR A 93 -25.27 3.56 -2.35
CA TYR A 93 -26.65 3.77 -2.76
C TYR A 93 -27.61 2.61 -2.41
N GLY A 94 -27.21 1.67 -1.56
CA GLY A 94 -28.04 0.55 -1.13
C GLY A 94 -28.33 -0.50 -2.22
N GLN A 95 -27.57 -0.51 -3.32
CA GLN A 95 -27.71 -1.48 -4.42
C GLN A 95 -26.81 -2.69 -4.18
N GLU A 96 -27.11 -3.48 -3.15
CA GLU A 96 -26.23 -4.57 -2.66
C GLU A 96 -25.88 -5.60 -3.74
N ALA A 97 -26.85 -6.10 -4.50
CA ALA A 97 -26.59 -7.09 -5.55
C ALA A 97 -25.60 -6.59 -6.63
N LYS A 98 -25.63 -5.29 -6.96
CA LYS A 98 -24.65 -4.71 -7.89
C LYS A 98 -23.29 -4.50 -7.23
N ALA A 99 -23.28 -4.12 -5.95
CA ALA A 99 -22.04 -3.98 -5.20
C ALA A 99 -21.27 -5.32 -5.22
N ASP A 100 -21.96 -6.41 -4.90
CA ASP A 100 -21.40 -7.77 -4.87
C ASP A 100 -20.89 -8.18 -6.26
N GLN A 101 -21.68 -7.96 -7.32
CA GLN A 101 -21.27 -8.27 -8.69
C GLN A 101 -19.95 -7.59 -9.07
N TYR A 102 -19.80 -6.30 -8.77
CA TYR A 102 -18.60 -5.54 -9.14
C TYR A 102 -17.41 -5.82 -8.22
N TRP A 103 -17.65 -6.16 -6.94
CA TRP A 103 -16.60 -6.64 -6.06
C TRP A 103 -16.08 -8.03 -6.45
N GLU A 104 -16.94 -8.95 -6.90
CA GLU A 104 -16.51 -10.23 -7.48
C GLU A 104 -15.66 -10.02 -8.72
N MET A 105 -16.12 -9.19 -9.66
CA MET A 105 -15.35 -8.86 -10.86
C MET A 105 -13.96 -8.30 -10.53
N ALA A 106 -13.85 -7.44 -9.51
CA ALA A 106 -12.57 -6.91 -9.06
C ALA A 106 -11.63 -8.01 -8.54
N ARG A 107 -12.16 -9.01 -7.82
CA ARG A 107 -11.39 -10.17 -7.34
C ARG A 107 -10.96 -11.08 -8.47
N GLU A 108 -11.84 -11.37 -9.43
CA GLU A 108 -11.51 -12.21 -10.58
C GLU A 108 -10.39 -11.58 -11.44
N LEU A 109 -10.41 -10.26 -11.61
CA LEU A 109 -9.43 -9.53 -12.42
C LEU A 109 -8.08 -9.32 -11.71
N ASN A 110 -8.05 -9.30 -10.38
CA ASN A 110 -6.84 -9.07 -9.59
C ASN A 110 -6.91 -9.83 -8.25
N PRO A 111 -6.77 -11.18 -8.31
CA PRO A 111 -6.98 -12.05 -7.15
C PRO A 111 -5.96 -11.79 -6.02
N ASP A 112 -4.77 -11.31 -6.35
CA ASP A 112 -3.69 -11.06 -5.40
C ASP A 112 -3.78 -9.68 -4.72
N SER A 113 -4.84 -8.92 -4.98
CA SER A 113 -5.02 -7.58 -4.40
C SER A 113 -5.33 -7.64 -2.91
N VAL A 114 -4.31 -7.41 -2.09
CA VAL A 114 -4.43 -7.26 -0.63
C VAL A 114 -5.53 -6.26 -0.25
N ASN A 115 -5.69 -5.17 -1.00
CA ASN A 115 -6.72 -4.16 -0.70
C ASN A 115 -8.15 -4.72 -0.86
N PHE A 116 -8.40 -5.52 -1.90
CA PHE A 116 -9.73 -6.10 -2.14
C PHE A 116 -10.03 -7.20 -1.12
N ILE A 117 -9.02 -8.03 -0.82
CA ILE A 117 -9.11 -9.07 0.21
C ILE A 117 -9.45 -8.43 1.56
N ARG A 118 -8.63 -7.47 2.02
CA ARG A 118 -8.83 -6.81 3.32
C ARG A 118 -10.13 -6.03 3.44
N GLN A 119 -10.61 -5.41 2.35
CA GLN A 119 -11.92 -4.75 2.36
C GLN A 119 -13.05 -5.78 2.57
N ASN A 120 -12.99 -6.92 1.90
CA ASN A 120 -13.99 -7.97 2.07
C ASN A 120 -13.98 -8.51 3.50
N LEU A 121 -12.79 -8.74 4.06
CA LEU A 121 -12.61 -9.15 5.46
C LEU A 121 -13.08 -8.10 6.47
N THR A 122 -13.20 -6.83 6.09
CA THR A 122 -13.77 -5.81 7.00
C THR A 122 -15.27 -6.06 7.26
N LEU A 123 -15.94 -6.80 6.38
CA LEU A 123 -17.36 -7.15 6.50
C LEU A 123 -17.59 -8.48 7.24
N THR A 124 -16.53 -9.22 7.57
CA THR A 124 -16.60 -10.49 8.30
C THR A 124 -16.30 -10.28 9.80
N GLU A 125 -16.63 -11.26 10.64
CA GLU A 125 -16.36 -11.19 12.08
C GLU A 125 -14.86 -11.13 12.41
N GLU A 126 -14.00 -11.73 11.57
CA GLU A 126 -12.55 -11.73 11.78
C GLU A 126 -11.89 -10.36 11.51
N GLY A 127 -12.56 -9.47 10.75
CA GLY A 127 -12.04 -8.15 10.41
C GLY A 127 -10.84 -8.16 9.45
N SER A 128 -10.40 -6.96 9.03
CA SER A 128 -9.39 -6.77 7.97
C SER A 128 -7.97 -7.28 8.26
N ALA A 129 -7.73 -7.81 9.46
CA ALA A 129 -6.47 -8.36 9.94
C ALA A 129 -6.68 -9.73 10.62
N GLY A 130 -7.76 -10.43 10.24
CA GLY A 130 -8.13 -11.74 10.73
C GLY A 130 -7.17 -12.87 10.34
N GLU A 131 -7.57 -14.10 10.62
CA GLU A 131 -6.78 -15.31 10.35
C GLU A 131 -6.52 -15.46 8.85
N THR A 132 -7.52 -15.21 8.00
CA THR A 132 -7.39 -15.27 6.53
C THR A 132 -6.29 -14.33 6.01
N PHE A 133 -6.16 -13.15 6.61
CA PHE A 133 -5.13 -12.18 6.21
C PHE A 133 -3.73 -12.61 6.67
N ARG A 134 -3.60 -13.21 7.86
CA ARG A 134 -2.32 -13.70 8.38
C ARG A 134 -1.77 -14.85 7.55
N GLU A 135 -2.62 -15.81 7.21
CA GLU A 135 -2.26 -16.92 6.31
C GLU A 135 -1.76 -16.41 4.94
N MET A 136 -2.41 -15.39 4.38
CA MET A 136 -1.99 -14.76 3.12
C MET A 136 -0.58 -14.16 3.22
N MET A 137 -0.22 -13.59 4.37
CA MET A 137 1.09 -12.96 4.61
C MET A 137 2.20 -13.97 4.90
N GLY A 138 1.87 -15.27 5.05
CA GLY A 138 2.84 -16.34 5.33
C GLY A 138 3.26 -16.43 6.80
N GLU A 139 2.42 -15.96 7.71
CA GLU A 139 2.50 -16.22 9.16
C GLU A 139 1.75 -17.51 9.53
#